data_AF-A0A494Z0T6-F1
#
_entry.id   AF-A0A494Z0T6-F1
#
_cell.length_a   1.000
_cell.length_b   1.000
_cell.length_c   1.000
_cell.angle_alpha   90.00
_cell.angle_beta   90.00
_cell.angle_gamma   90.00
#
_symmetry.space_group_name_H-M   'P 1'
#
loop_
_entity.id
_entity.type
_entity.pdbx_description
1 polymer ?
#
loop_
_entity_poly.entity_id
_entity_poly.type
_entity_poly.pdbx_seq_one_letter_code
_entity_poly.pdbx_strand_id
1 'polypeptide(L)'
;MIMLVDSHPDIIEFIISKMQNPRILRYLIENTEDEQIKKLAQEKLKFTPLTNTEEDLYQGILNYRSIPGQGGFTDAAIREAEEKSNTGGTYSVHNPDFLTGANISVCITKEFMEAVENDDHYDLRFPDVENYTEEEMKVYNDQWHEVGDVRQWEDMGYGVRVYRKIKAKELWRLINVCATYSAEPGIFYIDNANDMTNAKSYGQQVVATNPCGKVAKFASR
;
A
#
# COMPACT_ATOMS: atom_id res chain seq x y z
N MET A 1 -10.52 9.87 -5.48
CA MET A 1 -10.13 8.78 -4.56
C MET A 1 -10.11 7.50 -5.35
N ILE A 2 -9.02 6.76 -5.26
CA ILE A 2 -8.81 5.48 -5.95
C ILE A 2 -8.96 4.37 -4.90
N MET A 3 -9.60 3.27 -5.25
CA MET A 3 -9.83 2.15 -4.34
C MET A 3 -9.46 0.83 -5.00
N LEU A 4 -8.85 -0.07 -4.23
CA LEU A 4 -8.69 -1.48 -4.60
C LEU A 4 -9.27 -2.36 -3.50
N VAL A 5 -9.82 -3.51 -3.88
CA VAL A 5 -10.19 -4.56 -2.93
C VAL A 5 -8.96 -5.32 -2.46
N ASP A 6 -8.99 -5.82 -1.23
CA ASP A 6 -7.88 -6.53 -0.59
C ASP A 6 -7.38 -7.76 -1.38
N SER A 7 -8.25 -8.40 -2.16
CA SER A 7 -7.89 -9.52 -3.03
C SER A 7 -7.21 -9.11 -4.34
N HIS A 8 -7.11 -7.82 -4.66
CA HIS A 8 -6.55 -7.38 -5.94
C HIS A 8 -5.04 -7.73 -6.04
N PRO A 9 -4.53 -8.29 -7.15
CA PRO A 9 -3.12 -8.67 -7.31
C PRO A 9 -2.13 -7.54 -7.01
N ASP A 10 -2.47 -6.32 -7.43
CA ASP A 10 -1.60 -5.14 -7.28
C ASP A 10 -1.77 -4.40 -5.94
N ILE A 11 -2.52 -4.96 -4.97
CA ILE A 11 -2.83 -4.26 -3.71
C ILE A 11 -1.57 -3.78 -2.96
N ILE A 12 -0.49 -4.57 -3.01
CA ILE A 12 0.77 -4.26 -2.33
C ILE A 12 1.46 -3.08 -3.01
N GLU A 13 1.58 -3.13 -4.33
CA GLU A 13 2.18 -2.03 -5.12
C GLU A 13 1.36 -0.76 -4.96
N PHE A 14 0.04 -0.86 -5.02
CA PHE A 14 -0.87 0.26 -4.83
C PHE A 14 -0.63 0.97 -3.48
N ILE A 15 -0.50 0.22 -2.38
CA ILE A 15 -0.20 0.78 -1.06
C ILE A 15 1.21 1.39 -1.00
N ILE A 16 2.24 0.64 -1.42
CA ILE A 16 3.64 1.08 -1.32
C ILE A 16 3.93 2.29 -2.22
N SER A 17 3.30 2.36 -3.38
CA SER A 17 3.49 3.46 -4.36
C SER A 17 3.22 4.84 -3.76
N LYS A 18 2.29 4.90 -2.79
CA LYS A 18 1.87 6.12 -2.09
C LYS A 18 2.74 6.47 -0.89
N MET A 19 3.54 5.52 -0.38
CA MET A 19 4.43 5.76 0.75
C MET A 19 5.60 6.66 0.33
N GLN A 20 5.61 7.88 0.86
CA GLN A 20 6.68 8.86 0.59
C GLN A 20 7.71 8.98 1.72
N ASN A 21 7.51 8.29 2.83
CA ASN A 21 8.44 8.35 3.97
C ASN A 21 9.50 7.24 3.85
N PRO A 22 10.78 7.57 3.53
CA PRO A 22 11.82 6.57 3.34
C PRO A 22 12.13 5.78 4.62
N ARG A 23 11.90 6.36 5.81
CA ARG A 23 12.08 5.64 7.09
C ARG A 23 11.08 4.49 7.22
N ILE A 24 9.86 4.69 6.75
CA ILE A 24 8.82 3.66 6.79
C ILE A 24 9.10 2.56 5.77
N LEU A 25 9.57 2.91 4.56
CA LEU A 25 9.99 1.91 3.58
C LEU A 25 11.12 1.04 4.14
N ARG A 26 12.12 1.63 4.78
CA ARG A 26 13.19 0.88 5.47
C ARG A 26 12.64 -0.02 6.57
N TYR A 27 11.75 0.51 7.41
CA TYR A 27 11.10 -0.28 8.45
C TYR A 27 10.37 -1.49 7.85
N LEU A 28 9.62 -1.32 6.76
CA LEU A 28 8.93 -2.42 6.07
C LEU A 28 9.94 -3.47 5.60
N ILE A 29 11.03 -3.07 4.94
CA ILE A 29 12.08 -3.98 4.45
C ILE A 29 12.69 -4.82 5.59
N GLU A 30 12.94 -4.20 6.74
CA GLU A 30 13.57 -4.84 7.90
C GLU A 30 12.62 -5.74 8.69
N ASN A 31 11.29 -5.54 8.56
CA ASN A 31 10.32 -6.11 9.50
C ASN A 31 9.24 -7.00 8.87
N THR A 32 9.11 -7.03 7.56
CA THR A 32 8.19 -7.95 6.85
C THR A 32 8.90 -9.27 6.55
N GLU A 33 8.15 -10.36 6.54
CA GLU A 33 8.62 -11.67 6.04
C GLU A 33 8.25 -11.86 4.56
N ASP A 34 7.38 -11.01 4.02
CA ASP A 34 6.88 -11.08 2.66
C ASP A 34 7.87 -10.52 1.62
N GLU A 35 8.34 -11.38 0.72
CA GLU A 35 9.37 -10.99 -0.27
C GLU A 35 8.89 -9.95 -1.29
N GLN A 36 7.60 -9.93 -1.67
CA GLN A 36 7.10 -8.93 -2.59
C GLN A 36 7.02 -7.55 -1.92
N ILE A 37 6.61 -7.49 -0.65
CA ILE A 37 6.63 -6.24 0.13
C ILE A 37 8.06 -5.71 0.22
N LYS A 38 9.05 -6.55 0.56
CA LYS A 38 10.47 -6.14 0.60
C LYS A 38 10.92 -5.58 -0.74
N LYS A 39 10.68 -6.33 -1.82
CA LYS A 39 11.09 -5.94 -3.17
C LYS A 39 10.51 -4.58 -3.58
N LEU A 40 9.20 -4.40 -3.45
CA LEU A 40 8.54 -3.15 -3.85
C LEU A 40 8.96 -1.96 -2.97
N ALA A 41 9.17 -2.18 -1.67
CA ALA A 41 9.68 -1.14 -0.79
C ALA A 41 11.13 -0.75 -1.15
N GLN A 42 11.98 -1.71 -1.53
CA GLN A 42 13.33 -1.46 -2.02
C GLN A 42 13.33 -0.69 -3.35
N GLU A 43 12.48 -1.09 -4.31
CA GLU A 43 12.35 -0.42 -5.61
C GLU A 43 11.84 1.02 -5.46
N LYS A 44 11.00 1.30 -4.47
CA LYS A 44 10.54 2.65 -4.14
C LYS A 44 11.62 3.48 -3.43
N LEU A 45 12.53 2.85 -2.68
CA LEU A 45 13.54 3.53 -1.88
C LEU A 45 14.75 3.95 -2.74
N LYS A 46 15.10 5.24 -2.68
CA LYS A 46 16.26 5.80 -3.40
C LYS A 46 17.36 6.18 -2.42
N PHE A 47 18.55 5.60 -2.59
CA PHE A 47 19.74 5.99 -1.84
C PHE A 47 20.65 6.91 -2.67
N THR A 48 21.02 8.06 -2.10
CA THR A 48 22.02 8.96 -2.68
C THR A 48 23.23 8.96 -1.75
N PRO A 49 24.40 8.42 -2.16
CA PRO A 49 25.60 8.43 -1.33
C PRO A 49 26.08 9.86 -1.08
N LEU A 50 26.79 10.06 0.03
CA LEU A 50 27.48 11.33 0.27
C LEU A 50 28.58 11.54 -0.77
N THR A 51 28.82 12.80 -1.10
CA THR A 51 30.04 13.22 -1.79
C THR A 51 31.20 13.33 -0.82
N ASN A 52 32.44 13.18 -1.29
CA ASN A 52 33.65 13.35 -0.45
C ASN A 52 33.63 14.67 0.34
N THR A 53 33.15 15.75 -0.27
CA THR A 53 33.04 17.07 0.39
C THR A 53 32.02 17.05 1.53
N GLU A 54 30.89 16.36 1.37
CA GLU A 54 29.89 16.21 2.42
C GLU A 54 30.40 15.31 3.55
N GLU A 55 31.12 14.22 3.22
CA GLU A 55 31.78 13.37 4.21
C GLU A 55 32.76 14.18 5.06
N ASP A 56 33.64 14.96 4.44
CA ASP A 56 34.58 15.85 5.12
C ASP A 56 33.87 16.87 6.01
N LEU A 57 32.76 17.44 5.53
CA LEU A 57 31.96 18.42 6.28
C LEU A 57 31.32 17.78 7.52
N TYR A 58 30.61 16.66 7.37
CA TYR A 58 29.95 16.00 8.49
C TYR A 58 30.98 15.47 9.50
N GLN A 59 32.10 14.90 9.03
CA GLN A 59 33.19 14.51 9.90
C GLN A 59 33.77 15.71 10.66
N GLY A 60 33.90 16.87 9.98
CA GLY A 60 34.27 18.14 10.58
C GLY A 60 33.36 18.53 11.74
N ILE A 61 32.04 18.46 11.56
CA ILE A 61 31.05 18.72 12.63
C ILE A 61 31.22 17.74 13.79
N LEU A 62 31.35 16.44 13.50
CA LEU A 62 31.47 15.39 14.51
C LEU A 62 32.72 15.52 15.38
N ASN A 63 33.80 16.09 14.85
CA ASN A 63 35.02 16.36 15.60
C ASN A 63 34.80 17.35 16.77
N TYR A 64 33.81 18.24 16.67
CA TYR A 64 33.48 19.21 17.73
C TYR A 64 32.49 18.68 18.77
N ARG A 65 31.93 17.47 18.60
CA ARG A 65 30.85 16.95 19.46
C ARG A 65 31.20 16.88 20.95
N SER A 66 32.47 16.62 21.25
CA SER A 66 32.98 16.45 22.62
C SER A 66 33.64 17.73 23.17
N ILE A 67 33.65 18.82 22.39
CA ILE A 67 34.30 20.08 22.77
C ILE A 67 33.27 20.97 23.49
N PRO A 68 33.63 21.62 24.61
CA PRO A 68 32.73 22.57 25.28
C PRO A 68 32.23 23.66 24.32
N GLY A 69 30.91 23.84 24.27
CA GLY A 69 30.26 24.75 23.32
C GLY A 69 30.15 24.20 21.89
N GLN A 70 30.50 22.93 21.65
CA GLN A 70 30.27 22.18 20.41
C GLN A 70 30.79 22.87 19.14
N GLY A 71 31.81 23.73 19.26
CA GLY A 71 32.30 24.54 18.13
C GLY A 71 31.28 25.52 17.56
N GLY A 72 30.19 25.82 18.30
CA GLY A 72 29.08 26.65 17.84
C GLY A 72 27.98 25.90 17.07
N PHE A 73 28.10 24.58 16.92
CA PHE A 73 27.04 23.74 16.34
C PHE A 73 25.94 23.45 17.36
N THR A 74 24.74 23.19 16.86
CA THR A 74 23.61 22.75 17.68
C THR A 74 23.62 21.23 17.85
N ASP A 75 22.98 20.73 18.91
CA ASP A 75 22.77 19.28 19.10
C ASP A 75 22.09 18.63 17.89
N ALA A 76 21.17 19.35 17.22
CA ALA A 76 20.48 18.88 16.03
C ALA A 76 21.45 18.67 14.85
N ALA A 77 22.37 19.62 14.64
CA ALA A 77 23.38 19.53 13.58
C ALA A 77 24.36 18.37 13.83
N ILE A 78 24.78 18.17 15.09
CA ILE A 78 25.63 17.02 15.46
C ILE A 78 24.91 15.70 15.19
N ARG A 79 23.64 15.59 15.62
CA ARG A 79 22.86 14.37 15.42
C ARG A 79 22.61 14.08 13.93
N GLU A 80 22.34 15.12 13.13
CA GLU A 80 22.22 14.97 11.67
C GLU A 80 23.53 14.50 11.04
N ALA A 81 24.66 15.10 11.40
CA ALA A 81 25.97 14.68 10.90
C ALA A 81 26.27 13.21 11.27
N GLU A 82 25.91 12.78 12.47
CA GLU A 82 26.06 11.39 12.92
C GLU A 82 25.16 10.45 12.12
N GLU A 83 23.89 10.80 11.90
CA GLU A 83 22.95 10.01 11.09
C GLU A 83 23.45 9.87 9.64
N LYS A 84 23.87 10.98 9.01
CA LYS A 84 24.36 11.00 7.62
C LYS A 84 25.67 10.23 7.46
N SER A 85 26.62 10.42 8.39
CA SER A 85 27.91 9.74 8.38
C SER A 85 27.75 8.22 8.59
N ASN A 86 26.94 7.79 9.56
CA ASN A 86 26.65 6.37 9.79
C ASN A 86 25.92 5.71 8.61
N THR A 87 25.04 6.46 7.96
CA THR A 87 24.25 5.97 6.81
C THR A 87 25.06 6.00 5.50
N GLY A 88 26.13 6.81 5.43
CA GLY A 88 26.92 7.03 4.22
C GLY A 88 26.17 7.77 3.09
N GLY A 89 25.02 8.39 3.40
CA GLY A 89 24.17 8.99 2.38
C GLY A 89 22.81 9.46 2.89
N THR A 90 21.94 9.76 1.95
CA THR A 90 20.55 10.16 2.19
C THR A 90 19.59 9.23 1.49
N TYR A 91 18.58 8.77 2.22
CA TYR A 91 17.44 8.08 1.65
C TYR A 91 16.35 9.07 1.24
N SER A 92 15.79 8.83 0.06
CA SER A 92 14.62 9.50 -0.51
C SER A 92 13.74 8.43 -1.19
N VAL A 93 12.72 8.85 -1.91
CA VAL A 93 11.82 7.93 -2.63
C VAL A 93 11.86 8.21 -4.14
N HIS A 94 11.74 7.15 -4.94
CA HIS A 94 11.53 7.25 -6.37
C HIS A 94 10.12 7.76 -6.67
N ASN A 95 9.99 8.62 -7.70
CA ASN A 95 8.72 9.21 -8.16
C ASN A 95 7.89 9.83 -7.01
N PRO A 96 8.43 10.86 -6.31
CA PRO A 96 7.75 11.47 -5.16
C PRO A 96 6.41 12.12 -5.55
N ASP A 97 6.25 12.53 -6.81
CA ASP A 97 5.04 13.18 -7.32
C ASP A 97 3.91 12.19 -7.65
N PHE A 98 4.22 10.89 -7.71
CA PHE A 98 3.26 9.85 -8.08
C PHE A 98 2.10 9.79 -7.06
N LEU A 99 0.87 9.90 -7.58
CA LEU A 99 -0.39 9.90 -6.82
C LEU A 99 -0.54 11.01 -5.76
N THR A 100 0.34 12.00 -5.66
CA THR A 100 0.28 13.04 -4.62
C THR A 100 -1.04 13.81 -4.54
N GLY A 101 -1.73 14.01 -5.67
CA GLY A 101 -3.04 14.69 -5.74
C GLY A 101 -4.28 13.80 -5.49
N ALA A 102 -4.10 12.51 -5.20
CA ALA A 102 -5.21 11.57 -5.00
C ALA A 102 -5.10 10.82 -3.68
N ASN A 103 -6.22 10.71 -2.95
CA ASN A 103 -6.34 9.79 -1.82
C ASN A 103 -6.57 8.37 -2.31
N ILE A 104 -5.97 7.41 -1.61
CA ILE A 104 -6.19 5.99 -1.84
C ILE A 104 -6.95 5.34 -0.68
N SER A 105 -7.69 4.27 -0.96
CA SER A 105 -8.30 3.44 0.07
C SER A 105 -8.31 1.97 -0.33
N VAL A 106 -8.39 1.09 0.65
CA VAL A 106 -8.53 -0.35 0.46
C VAL A 106 -9.91 -0.79 0.93
N CYS A 107 -10.62 -1.51 0.07
CA CYS A 107 -11.85 -2.20 0.41
C CYS A 107 -11.49 -3.52 1.09
N ILE A 108 -11.92 -3.70 2.34
CA ILE A 108 -11.65 -4.88 3.16
C ILE A 108 -12.89 -5.76 3.23
N THR A 109 -12.74 -6.99 2.80
CA THR A 109 -13.74 -8.07 2.85
C THR A 109 -13.72 -8.77 4.22
N LYS A 110 -14.82 -9.45 4.55
CA LYS A 110 -14.90 -10.33 5.73
C LYS A 110 -13.94 -11.51 5.61
N GLU A 111 -13.87 -12.11 4.42
CA GLU A 111 -12.97 -13.23 4.10
C GLU A 111 -11.51 -12.90 4.42
N PHE A 112 -11.04 -11.70 4.08
CA PHE A 112 -9.69 -11.25 4.43
C PHE A 112 -9.51 -11.12 5.95
N MET A 113 -10.46 -10.51 6.65
CA MET A 113 -10.36 -10.33 8.10
C MET A 113 -10.38 -11.67 8.86
N GLU A 114 -11.19 -12.62 8.41
CA GLU A 114 -11.18 -13.99 8.94
C GLU A 114 -9.81 -14.65 8.74
N ALA A 115 -9.20 -14.50 7.55
CA ALA A 115 -7.86 -14.99 7.29
C ALA A 115 -6.79 -14.32 8.18
N VAL A 116 -6.92 -13.02 8.47
CA VAL A 116 -6.04 -12.30 9.41
C VAL A 116 -6.17 -12.86 10.82
N GLU A 117 -7.39 -13.07 11.30
CA GLU A 117 -7.67 -13.59 12.65
C GLU A 117 -7.11 -15.01 12.83
N ASN A 118 -7.22 -15.85 11.80
CA ASN A 118 -6.81 -17.25 11.83
C ASN A 118 -5.33 -17.49 11.49
N ASP A 119 -4.56 -16.46 11.16
CA ASP A 119 -3.17 -16.58 10.66
C ASP A 119 -3.05 -17.33 9.30
N ASP A 120 -4.09 -17.23 8.48
CA ASP A 120 -4.15 -17.96 7.21
C ASP A 120 -3.42 -17.24 6.07
N HIS A 121 -3.28 -17.98 4.97
CA HIS A 121 -2.92 -17.38 3.69
C HIS A 121 -4.16 -16.80 3.03
N TYR A 122 -3.96 -15.75 2.24
CA TYR A 122 -4.98 -15.05 1.50
C TYR A 122 -4.59 -15.00 0.02
N ASP A 123 -5.58 -15.21 -0.85
CA ASP A 123 -5.38 -15.32 -2.29
C ASP A 123 -5.58 -13.96 -2.96
N LEU A 124 -4.52 -13.46 -3.60
CA LEU A 124 -4.59 -12.29 -4.47
C LEU A 124 -5.02 -12.76 -5.87
N ARG A 125 -6.25 -12.43 -6.24
CA ARG A 125 -6.96 -12.99 -7.39
C ARG A 125 -7.69 -11.92 -8.21
N PHE A 126 -7.84 -12.20 -9.50
CA PHE A 126 -8.50 -11.32 -10.48
C PHE A 126 -9.13 -12.17 -11.60
N PRO A 127 -10.09 -11.63 -12.39
CA PRO A 127 -10.59 -12.32 -13.58
C PRO A 127 -9.45 -12.84 -14.46
N ASP A 128 -9.57 -14.08 -14.94
CA ASP A 128 -8.53 -14.76 -15.71
C ASP A 128 -8.47 -14.30 -17.17
N VAL A 129 -8.30 -12.99 -17.36
CA VAL A 129 -8.35 -12.31 -18.66
C VAL A 129 -7.36 -12.87 -19.68
N GLU A 130 -6.27 -13.50 -19.22
CA GLU A 130 -5.25 -14.08 -20.10
C GLU A 130 -5.70 -15.41 -20.75
N ASN A 131 -6.68 -16.10 -20.15
CA ASN A 131 -7.15 -17.41 -20.60
C ASN A 131 -8.60 -17.39 -21.13
N TYR A 132 -9.26 -16.22 -21.15
CA TYR A 132 -10.61 -16.09 -21.67
C TYR A 132 -10.70 -16.33 -23.18
N THR A 133 -11.81 -16.95 -23.61
CA THR A 133 -12.18 -16.96 -25.02
C THR A 133 -12.56 -15.56 -25.50
N GLU A 134 -12.71 -15.36 -26.81
CA GLU A 134 -13.14 -14.07 -27.36
C GLU A 134 -14.53 -13.65 -26.82
N GLU A 135 -15.43 -14.61 -26.60
CA GLU A 135 -16.75 -14.39 -26.03
C GLU A 135 -16.67 -13.99 -24.55
N GLU A 136 -15.87 -14.69 -23.75
CA GLU A 136 -15.67 -14.36 -22.33
C GLU A 136 -14.99 -13.01 -22.15
N MET A 137 -14.00 -12.70 -23.00
CA MET A 137 -13.33 -11.39 -23.02
C MET A 137 -14.30 -10.27 -23.35
N LYS A 138 -15.25 -10.50 -24.27
CA LYS A 138 -16.30 -9.53 -24.57
C LYS A 138 -17.18 -9.30 -23.33
N VAL A 139 -17.57 -10.35 -22.63
CA VAL A 139 -18.36 -10.22 -21.41
C VAL A 139 -17.59 -9.49 -20.31
N TYR A 140 -16.30 -9.81 -20.12
CA TYR A 140 -15.43 -9.10 -19.19
C TYR A 140 -15.41 -7.59 -19.46
N ASN A 141 -15.14 -7.19 -20.71
CA ASN A 141 -15.10 -5.78 -21.10
C ASN A 141 -16.44 -5.07 -20.88
N ASP A 142 -17.54 -5.76 -21.16
CA ASP A 142 -18.90 -5.20 -21.07
C ASP A 142 -19.47 -5.19 -19.65
N GLN A 143 -19.03 -6.08 -18.74
CA GLN A 143 -19.74 -6.32 -17.46
C GLN A 143 -18.86 -6.21 -16.21
N TRP A 144 -17.54 -6.45 -16.30
CA TRP A 144 -16.68 -6.48 -15.10
C TRP A 144 -16.73 -5.19 -14.28
N HIS A 145 -16.85 -4.04 -14.95
CA HIS A 145 -16.91 -2.73 -14.29
C HIS A 145 -18.19 -2.52 -13.46
N GLU A 146 -19.27 -3.23 -13.77
CA GLU A 146 -20.52 -3.22 -12.98
C GLU A 146 -20.46 -4.23 -11.82
N VAL A 147 -19.80 -5.37 -12.03
CA VAL A 147 -19.65 -6.42 -11.00
C VAL A 147 -18.60 -6.04 -9.96
N GLY A 148 -17.35 -5.80 -10.40
CA GLY A 148 -16.24 -5.31 -9.57
C GLY A 148 -15.81 -6.21 -8.40
N ASP A 149 -16.36 -7.41 -8.29
CA ASP A 149 -16.11 -8.37 -7.22
C ASP A 149 -15.78 -9.75 -7.81
N VAL A 150 -14.55 -10.20 -7.57
CA VAL A 150 -14.04 -11.49 -8.08
C VAL A 150 -14.84 -12.69 -7.60
N ARG A 151 -15.45 -12.60 -6.41
CA ARG A 151 -16.27 -13.68 -5.83
C ARG A 151 -17.56 -13.86 -6.63
N GLN A 152 -18.21 -12.74 -6.94
CA GLN A 152 -19.43 -12.73 -7.75
C GLN A 152 -19.13 -13.16 -9.19
N TRP A 153 -17.98 -12.74 -9.73
CA TRP A 153 -17.55 -13.13 -11.06
C TRP A 153 -17.31 -14.64 -11.20
N GLU A 154 -16.71 -15.26 -10.17
CA GLU A 154 -16.57 -16.71 -10.06
C GLU A 154 -17.93 -17.41 -9.95
N ASP A 155 -18.86 -16.88 -9.13
CA ASP A 155 -20.23 -17.40 -8.98
C ASP A 155 -21.03 -17.33 -10.30
N MET A 156 -20.74 -16.37 -11.18
CA MET A 156 -21.30 -16.28 -12.53
C MET A 156 -20.74 -17.34 -13.49
N GLY A 157 -19.74 -18.12 -13.07
CA GLY A 157 -19.12 -19.18 -13.84
C GLY A 157 -17.91 -18.75 -14.68
N TYR A 158 -17.42 -17.53 -14.50
CA TYR A 158 -16.24 -17.05 -15.22
C TYR A 158 -14.94 -17.43 -14.49
N GLY A 159 -13.89 -17.74 -15.25
CA GLY A 159 -12.60 -18.11 -14.69
C GLY A 159 -11.96 -17.00 -13.87
N VAL A 160 -11.44 -17.33 -12.68
CA VAL A 160 -10.67 -16.43 -11.81
C VAL A 160 -9.29 -17.03 -11.59
N ARG A 161 -8.26 -16.18 -11.67
CA ARG A 161 -6.88 -16.58 -11.46
C ARG A 161 -6.34 -16.07 -10.14
N VAL A 162 -5.73 -16.97 -9.39
CA VAL A 162 -4.89 -16.61 -8.24
C VAL A 162 -3.49 -16.27 -8.77
N TYR A 163 -3.09 -15.01 -8.61
CA TYR A 163 -1.77 -14.52 -9.02
C TYR A 163 -0.73 -14.82 -7.95
N ARG A 164 -1.14 -14.74 -6.68
CA ARG A 164 -0.24 -14.92 -5.54
C ARG A 164 -1.02 -15.28 -4.29
N LYS A 165 -0.39 -16.05 -3.39
CA LYS A 165 -0.85 -16.21 -2.01
C LYS A 165 0.06 -15.41 -1.07
N ILE A 166 -0.51 -14.73 -0.08
CA ILE A 166 0.20 -13.95 0.94
C ILE A 166 -0.30 -14.33 2.33
N LYS A 167 0.54 -14.29 3.37
CA LYS A 167 0.06 -14.36 4.75
C LYS A 167 -0.83 -13.17 5.04
N ALA A 168 -2.09 -13.39 5.41
CA ALA A 168 -3.07 -12.30 5.57
C ALA A 168 -2.58 -11.22 6.55
N LYS A 169 -1.90 -11.64 7.63
CA LYS A 169 -1.28 -10.73 8.61
C LYS A 169 -0.18 -9.84 8.02
N GLU A 170 0.59 -10.28 7.03
CA GLU A 170 1.62 -9.44 6.40
C GLU A 170 0.97 -8.31 5.59
N LEU A 171 -0.08 -8.63 4.82
CA LEU A 171 -0.85 -7.60 4.10
C LEU A 171 -1.55 -6.64 5.08
N TRP A 172 -2.14 -7.16 6.15
CA TRP A 172 -2.77 -6.34 7.18
C TRP A 172 -1.78 -5.44 7.89
N ARG A 173 -0.58 -5.94 8.20
CA ARG A 173 0.51 -5.16 8.78
C ARG A 173 0.95 -4.04 7.86
N LEU A 174 1.11 -4.32 6.56
CA LEU A 174 1.42 -3.31 5.56
C LEU A 174 0.37 -2.18 5.54
N ILE A 175 -0.92 -2.54 5.47
CA ILE A 175 -2.03 -1.59 5.49
C ILE A 175 -1.95 -0.71 6.75
N ASN A 176 -1.81 -1.30 7.93
CA ASN A 176 -1.76 -0.56 9.19
C ASN A 176 -0.55 0.37 9.31
N VAL A 177 0.65 -0.12 8.96
CA VAL A 177 1.87 0.68 9.03
C VAL A 177 1.74 1.88 8.09
N CYS A 178 1.32 1.66 6.85
CA CYS A 178 1.12 2.77 5.91
C CYS A 178 0.02 3.73 6.40
N ALA A 179 -1.15 3.23 6.79
CA ALA A 179 -2.23 4.08 7.30
C ALA A 179 -1.80 4.91 8.52
N THR A 180 -0.98 4.35 9.41
CA THR A 180 -0.48 5.05 10.60
C THR A 180 0.48 6.19 10.25
N TYR A 181 1.40 5.95 9.31
CA TYR A 181 2.51 6.89 9.05
C TYR A 181 2.32 7.78 7.81
N SER A 182 1.35 7.49 6.95
CA SER A 182 0.96 8.33 5.81
C SER A 182 -0.50 8.77 5.80
N ALA A 183 -1.30 8.41 6.83
CA ALA A 183 -2.75 8.62 6.86
C ALA A 183 -3.51 7.95 5.68
N GLU A 184 -2.84 7.04 4.97
CA GLU A 184 -3.32 6.32 3.80
C GLU A 184 -2.66 4.93 3.72
N PRO A 185 -3.35 3.90 3.21
CA PRO A 185 -4.70 3.96 2.62
C PRO A 185 -5.80 4.15 3.66
N GLY A 186 -6.89 4.80 3.26
CA GLY A 186 -8.15 4.71 4.00
C GLY A 186 -8.66 3.26 4.00
N ILE A 187 -9.39 2.87 5.05
CA ILE A 187 -9.92 1.50 5.18
C ILE A 187 -11.44 1.55 5.04
N PHE A 188 -11.99 0.73 4.15
CA PHE A 188 -13.43 0.64 3.92
C PHE A 188 -13.91 -0.82 3.97
N TYR A 189 -14.69 -1.19 4.98
CA TYR A 189 -15.24 -2.54 5.12
C TYR A 189 -16.42 -2.76 4.16
N ILE A 190 -16.14 -3.26 2.96
CA ILE A 190 -17.10 -3.29 1.84
C ILE A 190 -18.27 -4.25 2.09
N ASP A 191 -18.02 -5.40 2.71
CA ASP A 191 -19.06 -6.39 3.00
C ASP A 191 -20.03 -5.86 4.07
N ASN A 192 -19.53 -5.18 5.10
CA ASN A 192 -20.38 -4.55 6.11
C ASN A 192 -21.25 -3.44 5.50
N ALA A 193 -20.70 -2.64 4.59
CA ALA A 193 -21.46 -1.61 3.89
C ALA A 193 -22.58 -2.21 3.03
N ASN A 194 -22.31 -3.35 2.37
CA ASN A 194 -23.30 -4.08 1.58
C ASN A 194 -24.36 -4.80 2.42
N ASP A 195 -24.03 -5.28 3.61
CA ASP A 195 -24.99 -5.93 4.50
C ASP A 195 -25.92 -4.96 5.22
N MET A 196 -25.43 -3.75 5.51
CA MET A 196 -26.19 -2.75 6.27
C MET A 196 -26.97 -1.76 5.40
N THR A 197 -26.74 -1.75 4.07
CA THR A 197 -27.44 -0.83 3.18
C THR A 197 -28.88 -1.27 2.88
N ASN A 198 -29.80 -0.31 2.88
CA ASN A 198 -31.16 -0.54 2.39
C ASN A 198 -31.22 -0.64 0.85
N ALA A 199 -30.17 -0.20 0.13
CA ALA A 199 -30.08 -0.27 -1.33
C ALA A 199 -30.15 -1.72 -1.86
N LYS A 200 -29.82 -2.70 -1.01
CA LYS A 200 -29.91 -4.13 -1.33
C LYS A 200 -31.32 -4.55 -1.75
N SER A 201 -32.38 -3.94 -1.18
CA SER A 201 -33.77 -4.23 -1.58
C SER A 201 -34.13 -3.75 -2.98
N TYR A 202 -33.28 -2.89 -3.57
CA TYR A 202 -33.42 -2.36 -4.92
C TYR A 202 -32.48 -3.04 -5.92
N GLY A 203 -31.85 -4.16 -5.53
CA GLY A 203 -30.87 -4.85 -6.37
C GLY A 203 -29.56 -4.09 -6.54
N GLN A 204 -29.24 -3.14 -5.65
CA GLN A 204 -28.02 -2.34 -5.72
C GLN A 204 -26.98 -2.79 -4.69
N GLN A 205 -25.70 -2.62 -5.03
CA GLN A 205 -24.57 -2.94 -4.15
C GLN A 205 -23.57 -1.79 -4.04
N VAL A 206 -22.93 -1.66 -2.88
CA VAL A 206 -21.86 -0.70 -2.62
C VAL A 206 -20.58 -1.20 -3.28
N VAL A 207 -20.08 -0.41 -4.24
CA VAL A 207 -18.84 -0.71 -5.00
C VAL A 207 -17.68 0.21 -4.61
N ALA A 208 -17.98 1.38 -4.05
CA ALA A 208 -17.00 2.36 -3.60
C ALA A 208 -17.57 3.29 -2.54
N THR A 209 -16.74 4.18 -2.00
CA THR A 209 -17.18 5.28 -1.13
C THR A 209 -16.68 6.63 -1.65
N ASN A 210 -17.04 7.72 -0.99
CA ASN A 210 -16.51 9.06 -1.25
C ASN A 210 -15.20 9.30 -0.48
N PRO A 211 -14.41 10.35 -0.77
CA PRO A 211 -13.12 10.60 -0.10
C PRO A 211 -13.16 10.63 1.43
N CYS A 212 -14.31 10.97 2.01
CA CYS A 212 -14.49 11.02 3.46
C CYS A 212 -14.94 9.67 4.08
N GLY A 213 -15.18 8.64 3.26
CA GLY A 213 -15.65 7.32 3.70
C GLY A 213 -17.09 7.26 4.20
N LYS A 214 -17.88 8.33 4.02
CA LYS A 214 -19.22 8.49 4.63
C LYS A 214 -20.38 8.26 3.66
N VAL A 215 -20.13 8.31 2.36
CA VAL A 215 -21.17 8.19 1.33
C VAL A 215 -20.83 7.02 0.41
N ALA A 216 -21.65 5.98 0.45
CA ALA A 216 -21.53 4.83 -0.43
C ALA A 216 -21.90 5.21 -1.88
N LYS A 217 -21.15 4.65 -2.84
CA LYS A 217 -21.50 4.63 -4.25
C LYS A 217 -22.07 3.26 -4.60
N PHE A 218 -23.15 3.26 -5.36
CA PHE A 218 -23.91 2.07 -5.70
C PHE A 218 -23.78 1.73 -7.19
N ALA A 219 -23.67 0.45 -7.50
CA ALA A 219 -23.88 -0.11 -8.84
C ALA A 219 -25.12 -1.01 -8.84
N SER A 220 -25.75 -1.19 -10.00
CA SER A 220 -26.92 -2.06 -10.14
C SER A 220 -26.46 -3.49 -10.38
N ARG A 221 -27.14 -4.47 -9.79
CA ARG A 221 -26.95 -5.90 -10.12
C ARG A 221 -27.68 -6.29 -11.39
#